data_AF-A0A6J7ZKY7-F1
#
_entry.id   AF-A0A6J7ZKY7-F1
#
_cell.length_a   1.000
_cell.length_b   1.000
_cell.length_c   1.000
_cell.angle_alpha   90.00
_cell.angle_beta   90.00
_cell.angle_gamma   90.00
#
_symmetry.space_group_name_H-M   'P 1'
#
loop_
_entity.id
_entity.type
_entity.pdbx_description
1 polymer ?
#
loop_
_entity_poly.entity_id
_entity_poly.type
_entity_poly.pdbx_seq_one_letter_code
_entity_poly.pdbx_strand_id
1 'polypeptide(L)'
;MLADIQKRQISKIGIVIDIDLHSTQERLQFINKCLRQVFTLNNEFSDISQFITVNIPGYDSIEIACYFTHVEGQGELETVLKLIKTKESTYADCLESWRNCLESNNKLIKDKDYDKFWISNYLRFDTCFGDDKKQAERKCSMKNFEYIMENKKDIWNFNHSVLDEIKEFLHLFVAES
;
A
#
# COMPACT_ATOMS: atom_id res chain seq x y z
N MET A 1 -8.68 19.41 -0.30
CA MET A 1 -7.27 19.52 -0.74
C MET A 1 -6.74 20.95 -0.63
N LEU A 2 -7.05 21.90 -1.53
CA LEU A 2 -6.52 23.28 -1.44
C LEU A 2 -6.81 23.96 -0.09
N ALA A 3 -8.06 23.88 0.38
CA ALA A 3 -8.45 24.42 1.68
C ALA A 3 -7.71 23.74 2.85
N ASP A 4 -7.42 22.43 2.75
CA ASP A 4 -6.69 21.71 3.79
C ASP A 4 -5.20 22.05 3.78
N ILE A 5 -4.60 22.19 2.60
CA ILE A 5 -3.20 22.61 2.43
C ILE A 5 -2.97 23.95 3.12
N GLN A 6 -3.82 24.94 2.84
CA GLN A 6 -3.72 26.27 3.42
C GLN A 6 -4.00 26.25 4.93
N LYS A 7 -5.07 25.56 5.37
CA LYS A 7 -5.47 25.53 6.79
C LYS A 7 -4.47 24.80 7.68
N ARG A 8 -3.86 23.73 7.17
CA ARG A 8 -2.94 22.87 7.93
C ARG A 8 -1.46 23.16 7.64
N GLN A 9 -1.17 24.17 6.83
CA GLN A 9 0.18 24.56 6.42
C GLN A 9 0.99 23.39 5.85
N ILE A 10 0.37 22.62 4.95
CA ILE A 10 1.01 21.44 4.34
C ILE A 10 2.03 21.94 3.31
N SER A 11 3.30 21.57 3.50
CA SER A 11 4.39 21.88 2.56
C SER A 11 4.72 20.73 1.61
N LYS A 12 4.47 19.47 2.03
CA LYS A 12 4.77 18.26 1.26
C LYS A 12 3.57 17.31 1.21
N ILE A 13 3.33 16.68 0.06
CA ILE A 13 2.28 15.67 -0.14
C ILE A 13 2.89 14.42 -0.77
N GLY A 14 2.67 13.26 -0.15
CA GLY A 14 2.99 11.96 -0.73
C GLY A 14 1.73 11.27 -1.26
N ILE A 15 1.78 10.80 -2.50
CA ILE A 15 0.72 9.99 -3.12
C ILE A 15 1.21 8.55 -3.22
N VAL A 16 0.57 7.63 -2.52
CA VAL A 16 0.85 6.18 -2.62
C VAL A 16 -0.37 5.50 -3.20
N ILE A 17 -0.20 4.77 -4.31
CA ILE A 17 -1.26 4.01 -4.96
C ILE A 17 -0.76 2.64 -5.40
N ASP A 18 -1.64 1.66 -5.54
CA ASP A 18 -1.26 0.36 -6.11
C ASP A 18 -0.99 0.49 -7.61
N ILE A 19 0.01 -0.24 -8.11
CA ILE A 19 0.27 -0.31 -9.55
C ILE A 19 -0.80 -1.17 -10.24
N ASP A 20 -1.37 -2.16 -9.52
CA ASP A 20 -2.27 -3.21 -10.03
C ASP A 20 -1.64 -3.96 -11.22
N LEU A 21 -2.23 -3.82 -12.42
CA LEU A 21 -1.77 -4.41 -13.68
C LEU A 21 -1.23 -3.35 -14.66
N HIS A 22 -1.08 -2.10 -14.22
CA HIS A 22 -0.62 -1.01 -15.07
C HIS A 22 0.89 -0.91 -15.06
N SER A 23 1.45 -0.34 -16.12
CA SER A 23 2.84 0.12 -16.12
C SER A 23 3.01 1.37 -15.27
N THR A 24 4.23 1.61 -14.79
CA THR A 24 4.62 2.86 -14.11
C THR A 24 4.23 4.08 -14.94
N GLN A 25 4.46 4.05 -16.26
CA GLN A 25 4.18 5.18 -17.14
C GLN A 25 2.68 5.50 -17.23
N GLU A 26 1.82 4.49 -17.31
CA GLU A 26 0.36 4.68 -17.30
C GLU A 26 -0.11 5.31 -15.98
N ARG A 27 0.46 4.88 -14.84
CA ARG A 27 0.14 5.44 -13.52
C ARG A 27 0.65 6.86 -13.33
N LEU A 28 1.84 7.19 -13.83
CA LEU A 28 2.34 8.57 -13.83
C LEU A 28 1.43 9.47 -14.67
N GLN A 29 1.04 9.03 -15.86
CA GLN A 29 0.10 9.78 -16.72
C GLN A 29 -1.25 10.00 -16.04
N PHE A 30 -1.76 8.98 -15.34
CA PHE A 30 -2.99 9.10 -14.55
C PHE A 30 -2.86 10.17 -13.46
N ILE A 31 -1.79 10.13 -12.66
CA ILE A 31 -1.56 11.14 -11.60
C ILE A 31 -1.40 12.52 -12.20
N ASN A 32 -0.58 12.70 -13.24
CA ASN A 32 -0.36 13.98 -13.90
C ASN A 32 -1.70 14.56 -14.41
N LYS A 33 -2.54 13.72 -15.03
CA LYS A 33 -3.89 14.11 -15.47
C LYS A 33 -4.75 14.60 -14.30
N CYS A 34 -4.77 13.90 -13.17
CA CYS A 34 -5.52 14.31 -11.99
C CYS A 34 -4.98 15.62 -11.40
N LEU A 35 -3.66 15.79 -11.32
CA LEU A 35 -3.05 17.00 -10.77
C LEU A 35 -3.33 18.24 -11.63
N ARG A 36 -3.31 18.12 -12.96
CA ARG A 36 -3.68 19.21 -13.89
C ARG A 36 -5.11 19.72 -13.70
N GLN A 37 -6.02 18.90 -13.17
CA GLN A 37 -7.40 19.32 -12.92
C GLN A 37 -7.51 20.25 -11.70
N VAL A 38 -6.52 20.23 -10.81
CA VAL A 38 -6.53 20.96 -9.55
C VAL A 38 -5.48 22.07 -9.53
N PHE A 39 -4.36 21.88 -10.22
CA PHE A 39 -3.19 22.75 -10.17
C PHE A 39 -2.68 23.12 -11.56
N THR A 40 -2.08 24.31 -11.67
CA THR A 40 -1.24 24.67 -12.81
C THR A 40 0.15 24.09 -12.60
N LEU A 41 0.48 23.05 -13.36
CA LEU A 41 1.75 22.34 -13.24
C LEU A 41 2.83 22.99 -14.10
N ASN A 42 3.99 23.26 -13.50
CA ASN A 42 5.19 23.69 -14.23
C ASN A 42 5.99 22.48 -14.74
N ASN A 43 6.00 21.41 -13.97
CA ASN A 43 6.65 20.14 -14.26
C ASN A 43 5.70 18.98 -13.92
N GLU A 44 5.96 17.83 -14.51
CA GLU A 44 5.17 16.62 -14.32
C GLU A 44 6.05 15.49 -13.82
N PHE A 45 5.43 14.48 -13.22
CA PHE A 45 6.17 13.27 -12.85
C PHE A 45 6.63 12.55 -14.12
N SER A 46 7.95 12.35 -14.22
CA SER A 46 8.62 11.48 -15.18
C SER A 46 8.97 10.11 -14.59
N ASP A 47 8.93 10.00 -13.27
CA ASP A 47 9.37 8.88 -12.45
C ASP A 47 8.73 8.96 -11.05
N ILE A 48 8.76 7.86 -10.30
CA ILE A 48 8.35 7.79 -8.89
C ILE A 48 9.45 8.33 -7.96
N SER A 49 9.13 8.52 -6.68
CA SER A 49 10.10 8.89 -5.64
C SER A 49 10.92 10.16 -5.91
N GLN A 50 10.29 11.11 -6.61
CA GLN A 50 10.82 12.46 -6.81
C GLN A 50 9.76 13.50 -6.47
N PHE A 51 10.20 14.70 -6.08
CA PHE A 51 9.31 15.83 -5.88
C PHE A 51 9.08 16.60 -7.18
N ILE A 52 7.83 17.02 -7.38
CA ILE A 52 7.49 18.15 -8.24
C ILE A 52 7.03 19.31 -7.36
N THR A 53 7.39 20.54 -7.75
CA THR A 53 6.93 21.75 -7.08
C THR A 53 5.67 22.27 -7.76
N VAL A 54 4.65 22.55 -6.96
CA VAL A 54 3.37 23.10 -7.40
C VAL A 54 3.16 24.45 -6.73
N ASN A 55 2.97 25.48 -7.56
CA ASN A 55 2.67 26.83 -7.08
C ASN A 55 1.17 27.00 -6.89
N ILE A 56 0.74 27.42 -5.71
CA ILE A 56 -0.66 27.67 -5.40
C ILE A 56 -0.88 29.19 -5.36
N PRO A 57 -1.71 29.78 -6.24
CA PRO A 57 -1.97 31.22 -6.21
C PRO A 57 -2.47 31.69 -4.84
N GLY A 58 -1.80 32.68 -4.25
CA GLY A 58 -2.16 33.21 -2.93
C GLY A 58 -1.72 32.34 -1.74
N TYR A 59 -0.86 31.35 -1.97
CA TYR A 59 -0.21 30.54 -0.94
C TYR A 59 1.24 30.23 -1.39
N ASP A 60 2.05 29.65 -0.50
CA ASP A 60 3.40 29.20 -0.85
C ASP A 60 3.36 28.00 -1.81
N SER A 61 4.52 27.64 -2.36
CA SER A 61 4.66 26.41 -3.14
C SER A 61 4.58 25.18 -2.25
N ILE A 62 4.03 24.09 -2.77
CA ILE A 62 4.09 22.77 -2.15
C ILE A 62 4.89 21.80 -3.00
N GLU A 63 5.45 20.78 -2.37
CA GLU A 63 6.10 19.67 -3.05
C GLU A 63 5.18 18.45 -3.04
N ILE A 64 5.07 17.76 -4.17
CA ILE A 64 4.30 16.54 -4.30
C ILE A 64 5.22 15.44 -4.81
N ALA A 65 5.22 14.28 -4.17
CA ALA A 65 5.87 13.08 -4.67
C ALA A 65 4.86 11.93 -4.80
N CYS A 66 5.16 10.95 -5.65
CA CYS A 66 4.35 9.74 -5.75
C CYS A 66 5.18 8.46 -5.71
N TYR A 67 4.55 7.39 -5.26
CA TYR A 67 5.09 6.04 -5.24
C TYR A 67 3.99 5.04 -5.60
N PHE A 68 4.37 3.97 -6.31
CA PHE A 68 3.44 2.91 -6.69
C PHE A 68 3.79 1.63 -5.94
N THR A 69 2.85 1.11 -5.16
CA THR A 69 3.01 -0.18 -4.50
C THR A 69 3.08 -1.27 -5.55
N HIS A 70 4.17 -2.04 -5.55
CA HIS A 70 4.36 -3.17 -6.45
C HIS A 70 5.29 -4.24 -5.87
N VAL A 71 5.21 -5.43 -6.45
CA VAL A 71 6.21 -6.50 -6.38
C VAL A 71 6.59 -6.82 -7.83
N GLU A 72 7.86 -6.62 -8.20
CA GLU A 72 8.36 -6.85 -9.57
C GLU A 72 7.54 -6.13 -10.66
N GLY A 73 7.07 -4.90 -10.38
CA GLY A 73 6.32 -4.07 -11.33
C GLY A 73 4.83 -4.40 -11.46
N GLN A 74 4.28 -5.30 -10.63
CA GLN A 74 2.85 -5.59 -10.57
C GLN A 74 2.36 -5.78 -9.12
N GLY A 75 1.05 -5.78 -8.92
CA GLY A 75 0.45 -6.17 -7.65
C GLY A 75 0.05 -5.02 -6.75
N GLU A 76 -0.25 -5.37 -5.50
CA GLU A 76 -0.94 -4.53 -4.53
C GLU A 76 -0.31 -4.68 -3.15
N LEU A 77 -0.83 -3.96 -2.16
CA LEU A 77 -0.43 -4.09 -0.77
C LEU A 77 -0.45 -5.55 -0.28
N GLU A 78 -1.50 -6.31 -0.59
CA GLU A 78 -1.61 -7.70 -0.17
C GLU A 78 -0.47 -8.57 -0.74
N THR A 79 0.00 -8.29 -1.95
CA THR A 79 1.14 -8.97 -2.57
C THR A 79 2.42 -8.72 -1.79
N VAL A 80 2.66 -7.45 -1.39
CA VAL A 80 3.80 -7.08 -0.55
C VAL A 80 3.72 -7.78 0.81
N LEU A 81 2.55 -7.76 1.44
CA LEU A 81 2.34 -8.41 2.74
C LEU A 81 2.61 -9.92 2.68
N LYS A 82 2.09 -10.61 1.66
CA LYS A 82 2.38 -12.04 1.41
C LYS A 82 3.87 -12.31 1.26
N LEU A 83 4.60 -11.42 0.60
CA LEU A 83 6.04 -11.59 0.38
C LEU A 83 6.85 -11.40 1.67
N ILE A 84 6.45 -10.47 2.54
CA ILE A 84 7.22 -10.16 3.75
C ILE A 84 6.79 -10.96 4.98
N LYS A 85 5.86 -11.92 4.90
CA LYS A 85 5.47 -12.74 6.06
C LYS A 85 6.65 -13.53 6.64
N THR A 86 6.70 -13.64 7.97
CA THR A 86 7.77 -14.37 8.68
C THR A 86 7.29 -15.66 9.35
N LYS A 87 5.98 -15.79 9.59
CA LYS A 87 5.39 -17.00 10.18
C LYS A 87 4.92 -17.97 9.11
N GLU A 88 4.84 -19.24 9.49
CA GLU A 88 4.09 -20.26 8.76
C GLU A 88 2.67 -19.79 8.47
N SER A 89 2.15 -20.14 7.31
CA SER A 89 0.87 -19.66 6.78
C SER A 89 -0.04 -20.80 6.36
N THR A 90 0.01 -21.93 7.07
CA THR A 90 -0.65 -23.18 6.65
C THR A 90 -2.14 -22.98 6.37
N TYR A 91 -2.87 -22.25 7.20
CA TYR A 91 -4.29 -21.99 6.97
C TYR A 91 -4.51 -21.13 5.72
N ALA A 92 -3.73 -20.07 5.55
CA ALA A 92 -3.82 -19.23 4.37
C ALA A 92 -3.42 -19.97 3.08
N ASP A 93 -2.36 -20.77 3.10
CA ASP A 93 -1.88 -21.54 1.95
C ASP A 93 -2.86 -22.65 1.53
N CYS A 94 -3.62 -23.21 2.49
CA CYS A 94 -4.69 -24.16 2.19
C CYS A 94 -5.84 -23.56 1.36
N LEU A 95 -5.95 -22.23 1.28
CA LEU A 95 -6.92 -21.58 0.40
C LEU A 95 -6.65 -21.88 -1.08
N GLU A 96 -5.44 -22.27 -1.46
CA GLU A 96 -5.14 -22.70 -2.82
C GLU A 96 -5.99 -23.92 -3.22
N SER A 97 -6.18 -24.87 -2.28
CA SER A 97 -7.05 -26.03 -2.51
C SER A 97 -8.51 -25.61 -2.65
N TRP A 98 -8.95 -24.61 -1.89
CA TRP A 98 -10.29 -24.04 -2.02
C TRP A 98 -10.48 -23.32 -3.37
N ARG A 99 -9.50 -22.52 -3.79
CA ARG A 99 -9.47 -21.85 -5.10
C ARG A 99 -9.57 -22.87 -6.23
N ASN A 100 -8.74 -23.92 -6.21
CA ASN A 100 -8.76 -25.00 -7.18
C ASN A 100 -10.12 -25.72 -7.24
N CYS A 101 -10.73 -25.94 -6.07
CA CYS A 101 -12.09 -26.48 -5.99
C CYS A 101 -13.11 -25.56 -6.67
N LEU A 102 -13.06 -24.25 -6.45
CA LEU A 102 -13.95 -23.29 -7.12
C LEU A 102 -13.74 -23.29 -8.64
N GLU A 103 -12.49 -23.27 -9.10
CA GLU A 103 -12.15 -23.27 -10.53
C GLU A 103 -12.64 -24.54 -11.23
N SER A 104 -12.47 -25.73 -10.61
CA SER A 104 -13.03 -27.00 -11.14
C SER A 104 -14.56 -27.01 -11.22
N ASN A 105 -15.22 -26.11 -10.50
CA ASN A 105 -16.67 -25.90 -10.52
C ASN A 105 -17.08 -24.65 -11.33
N ASN A 106 -16.20 -24.16 -12.22
CA ASN A 106 -16.41 -22.98 -13.07
C ASN A 106 -16.71 -21.69 -12.28
N LYS A 107 -16.18 -21.58 -11.06
CA LYS A 107 -16.24 -20.37 -10.23
C LYS A 107 -14.86 -19.75 -10.16
N LEU A 108 -14.64 -18.68 -10.90
CA LEU A 108 -13.37 -17.96 -10.90
C LEU A 108 -13.34 -16.95 -9.75
N ILE A 109 -12.23 -16.93 -9.01
CA ILE A 109 -11.88 -15.87 -8.06
C ILE A 109 -10.75 -15.04 -8.66
N LYS A 110 -10.83 -13.72 -8.53
CA LYS A 110 -9.75 -12.84 -8.97
C LYS A 110 -8.58 -12.95 -7.99
N ASP A 111 -7.35 -12.80 -8.48
CA ASP A 111 -6.15 -12.85 -7.64
C ASP A 111 -6.21 -11.84 -6.50
N LYS A 112 -6.68 -10.62 -6.77
CA LYS A 112 -6.93 -9.58 -5.76
C LYS A 112 -7.85 -10.04 -4.62
N ASP A 113 -8.95 -10.71 -4.97
CA ASP A 113 -9.90 -11.18 -3.96
C ASP A 113 -9.30 -12.35 -3.17
N TYR A 114 -8.59 -13.26 -3.87
CA TYR A 114 -7.87 -14.35 -3.24
C TYR A 114 -6.80 -13.87 -2.26
N ASP A 115 -5.96 -12.90 -2.64
CA ASP A 115 -4.90 -12.36 -1.80
C ASP A 115 -5.46 -11.69 -0.53
N LYS A 116 -6.60 -11.01 -0.64
CA LYS A 116 -7.34 -10.49 0.53
C LYS A 116 -7.80 -11.59 1.47
N PHE A 117 -8.33 -12.69 0.93
CA PHE A 117 -8.71 -13.86 1.74
C PHE A 117 -7.48 -14.52 2.38
N TRP A 118 -6.38 -14.62 1.63
CA TRP A 118 -5.12 -15.16 2.13
C TRP A 118 -4.63 -14.35 3.33
N ILE A 119 -4.53 -13.02 3.22
CA ILE A 119 -4.08 -12.16 4.32
C ILE A 119 -5.03 -12.27 5.51
N SER A 120 -6.35 -12.28 5.27
CA SER A 120 -7.34 -12.46 6.33
C SER A 120 -7.15 -13.77 7.11
N ASN A 121 -6.88 -14.89 6.41
CA ASN A 121 -6.62 -16.18 7.05
C ASN A 121 -5.28 -16.19 7.77
N TYR A 122 -4.24 -15.59 7.18
CA TYR A 122 -2.93 -15.46 7.81
C TYR A 122 -3.02 -14.70 9.14
N LEU A 123 -3.74 -13.58 9.15
CA LEU A 123 -3.96 -12.79 10.37
C LEU A 123 -4.81 -13.53 11.40
N ARG A 124 -5.86 -14.24 10.95
CA ARG A 124 -6.87 -14.82 11.84
C ARG A 124 -6.47 -16.17 12.42
N PHE A 125 -5.86 -17.03 11.61
CA PHE A 125 -5.65 -18.44 11.96
C PHE A 125 -4.18 -18.78 12.14
N ASP A 126 -3.29 -18.18 11.34
CA ASP A 126 -1.86 -18.49 11.40
C ASP A 126 -1.09 -17.63 12.42
N THR A 127 -1.59 -16.45 12.77
CA THR A 127 -0.85 -15.49 13.62
C THR A 127 -1.63 -14.98 14.84
N CYS A 128 -2.87 -15.43 15.03
CA CYS A 128 -3.70 -15.04 16.16
C CYS A 128 -3.61 -16.08 17.28
N PHE A 129 -2.96 -15.75 18.40
CA PHE A 129 -2.74 -16.69 19.50
C PHE A 129 -3.17 -16.14 20.86
N GLY A 130 -3.34 -17.03 21.84
CA GLY A 130 -3.61 -16.67 23.23
C GLY A 130 -4.85 -15.79 23.39
N ASP A 131 -4.71 -14.73 24.19
CA ASP A 131 -5.81 -13.80 24.50
C ASP A 131 -6.26 -12.97 23.30
N ASP A 132 -5.45 -12.87 22.23
CA ASP A 132 -5.87 -12.17 21.03
C ASP A 132 -7.03 -12.89 20.34
N LYS A 133 -7.10 -14.22 20.44
CA LYS A 133 -8.22 -15.02 19.89
C LYS A 133 -9.56 -14.58 20.49
N LYS A 134 -9.59 -14.17 21.75
CA LYS A 134 -10.81 -13.71 22.45
C LYS A 134 -11.35 -12.39 21.86
N GLN A 135 -10.49 -11.62 21.19
CA GLN A 135 -10.82 -10.32 20.61
C GLN A 135 -10.37 -10.24 19.15
N ALA A 136 -10.48 -11.34 18.43
CA ALA A 136 -9.82 -11.48 17.15
C ALA A 136 -10.41 -10.61 16.03
N GLU A 137 -11.64 -10.09 16.16
CA GLU A 137 -12.10 -9.01 15.27
C GLU A 137 -11.25 -7.74 15.45
N ARG A 138 -10.91 -7.39 16.69
CA ARG A 138 -10.09 -6.21 17.01
C ARG A 138 -8.61 -6.43 16.77
N LYS A 139 -8.11 -7.64 17.02
CA LYS A 139 -6.68 -7.91 17.15
C LYS A 139 -6.09 -8.82 16.08
N CYS A 140 -6.92 -9.36 15.19
CA CYS A 140 -6.52 -10.37 14.20
C CYS A 140 -7.35 -10.24 12.92
N SER A 141 -7.60 -9.01 12.47
CA SER A 141 -8.37 -8.75 11.25
C SER A 141 -7.86 -7.54 10.49
N MET A 142 -8.14 -7.51 9.19
CA MET A 142 -7.84 -6.37 8.32
C MET A 142 -8.59 -5.09 8.71
N LYS A 143 -9.72 -5.19 9.43
CA LYS A 143 -10.52 -4.02 9.84
C LYS A 143 -9.77 -3.12 10.84
N ASN A 144 -8.88 -3.71 11.63
CA ASN A 144 -8.08 -2.99 12.64
C ASN A 144 -6.60 -3.25 12.40
N PHE A 145 -6.16 -3.06 11.15
CA PHE A 145 -4.82 -3.42 10.71
C PHE A 145 -3.71 -2.60 11.40
N GLU A 146 -4.01 -1.37 11.84
CA GLU A 146 -3.12 -0.55 12.67
C GLU A 146 -2.68 -1.30 13.94
N TYR A 147 -3.61 -1.97 14.64
CA TYR A 147 -3.28 -2.77 15.81
C TYR A 147 -2.26 -3.87 15.47
N ILE A 148 -2.42 -4.54 14.33
CA ILE A 148 -1.50 -5.57 13.85
C ILE A 148 -0.11 -4.97 13.62
N MET A 149 -0.04 -3.84 12.91
CA MET A 149 1.21 -3.16 12.58
C MET A 149 1.95 -2.64 13.81
N GLU A 150 1.23 -2.23 14.85
CA GLU A 150 1.83 -1.76 16.10
C GLU A 150 2.25 -2.89 17.03
N ASN A 151 1.43 -3.93 17.18
CA ASN A 151 1.55 -4.91 18.26
C ASN A 151 2.04 -6.29 17.81
N LYS A 152 2.06 -6.57 16.49
CA LYS A 152 2.43 -7.88 15.92
C LYS A 152 3.53 -7.75 14.86
N LYS A 153 4.51 -6.88 15.10
CA LYS A 153 5.58 -6.59 14.14
C LYS A 153 6.39 -7.82 13.76
N ASP A 154 6.44 -8.83 14.62
CA ASP A 154 7.22 -10.05 14.41
C ASP A 154 6.65 -10.99 13.34
N ILE A 155 5.43 -10.73 12.82
CA ILE A 155 4.82 -11.50 11.72
C ILE A 155 5.21 -10.97 10.34
N TRP A 156 5.89 -9.81 10.27
CA TRP A 156 6.33 -9.16 9.04
C TRP A 156 7.83 -8.87 9.07
N ASN A 157 8.50 -9.12 7.95
CA ASN A 157 9.90 -8.78 7.74
C ASN A 157 10.00 -7.37 7.16
N PHE A 158 9.99 -6.36 8.02
CA PHE A 158 10.16 -4.97 7.59
C PHE A 158 11.56 -4.67 7.01
N ASN A 159 12.51 -5.61 7.08
CA ASN A 159 13.83 -5.52 6.46
C ASN A 159 13.91 -6.22 5.09
N HIS A 160 12.79 -6.76 4.58
CA HIS A 160 12.76 -7.35 3.25
C HIS A 160 13.04 -6.28 2.18
N SER A 161 13.84 -6.61 1.16
CA SER A 161 14.31 -5.65 0.16
C SER A 161 13.20 -5.10 -0.74
N VAL A 162 12.07 -5.82 -0.89
CA VAL A 162 10.87 -5.30 -1.57
C VAL A 162 10.35 -3.99 -0.96
N LEU A 163 10.72 -3.69 0.29
CA LEU A 163 10.31 -2.46 0.97
C LEU A 163 11.34 -1.32 0.79
N ASP A 164 12.45 -1.54 0.11
CA ASP A 164 13.53 -0.55 0.02
C ASP A 164 13.05 0.69 -0.76
N GLU A 165 12.36 0.52 -1.88
CA GLU A 165 11.85 1.64 -2.68
C GLU A 165 10.81 2.49 -1.93
N ILE A 166 9.88 1.85 -1.18
CA ILE A 166 8.91 2.61 -0.37
C ILE A 166 9.60 3.31 0.82
N LYS A 167 10.63 2.71 1.40
CA LYS A 167 11.42 3.39 2.46
C LYS A 167 12.14 4.60 1.88
N GLU A 168 12.78 4.47 0.73
CA GLU A 168 13.41 5.59 0.02
C GLU A 168 12.40 6.70 -0.28
N PHE A 169 11.21 6.35 -0.75
CA PHE A 169 10.11 7.30 -0.93
C PHE A 169 9.73 8.02 0.36
N LEU A 170 9.53 7.28 1.46
CA LEU A 170 9.15 7.86 2.75
C LEU A 170 10.26 8.76 3.34
N HIS A 171 11.53 8.45 3.06
CA HIS A 171 12.67 9.26 3.47
C HIS A 171 12.66 10.67 2.86
N LEU A 172 12.02 10.88 1.70
CA LEU A 172 11.84 12.23 1.12
C LEU A 172 11.11 13.22 2.05
N PHE A 173 10.33 12.69 2.99
CA PHE A 173 9.49 13.45 3.92
C PHE A 173 10.11 13.61 5.31
N VAL A 174 11.17 12.87 5.61
CA VAL A 174 11.93 13.04 6.85
C VAL A 174 12.95 14.15 6.59
N ALA A 175 12.70 15.34 7.12
CA ALA A 175 13.65 16.44 7.02
C ALA A 175 15.01 16.00 7.59
N GLU A 176 16.11 16.25 6.87
CA GLU A 176 17.37 16.54 7.56
C GLU A 176 17.07 17.75 8.46
N SER A 177 17.18 17.51 9.77
CA SER A 177 16.94 18.53 10.80
C SER A 177 18.13 19.47 10.87
#